data_AF-A0A062XSD9-F1
#
_entry.id   AF-A0A062XSD9-F1
#
_cell.length_a   1.000
_cell.length_b   1.000
_cell.length_c   1.000
_cell.angle_alpha   90.00
_cell.angle_beta   90.00
_cell.angle_gamma   90.00
#
_symmetry.space_group_name_H-M   'P 1'
#
loop_
_entity.id
_entity.type
_entity.pdbx_description
1 polymer ?
#
loop_
_entity_poly.entity_id
_entity_poly.type
_entity_poly.pdbx_seq_one_letter_code
_entity_poly.pdbx_strand_id
1 'polypeptide(L)'
;MEAPHLGLPATDPGLGIREDKHTHAKGDHSPGELVDRLVAEILAGKASLPETLEELESKAIFVAMEKTGSLRAAARVLGLSHSTLKCKLEKHSPDAKSSARF
;
A
#
# COMPACT_ATOMS: atom_id res chain seq x y z
N MET A 1 24.78 46.41 18.55
CA MET A 1 23.40 45.90 18.52
C MET A 1 23.44 44.64 17.68
N GLU A 2 23.48 43.49 18.34
CA GLU A 2 23.67 42.17 17.71
C GLU A 2 22.31 41.49 17.50
N ALA A 3 22.12 40.88 16.34
CA ALA A 3 20.90 40.18 15.96
C ALA A 3 20.85 38.80 16.63
N PRO A 4 19.75 38.41 17.30
CA PRO A 4 19.61 37.07 17.84
C PRO A 4 19.31 36.07 16.71
N HIS A 5 20.23 35.16 16.48
CA HIS A 5 20.11 34.07 15.53
C HIS A 5 19.08 33.03 16.02
N LEU A 6 18.26 32.58 15.08
CA LEU A 6 17.23 31.55 15.22
C LEU A 6 17.79 30.26 15.84
N GLY A 7 17.37 29.96 17.07
CA GLY A 7 17.57 28.66 17.71
C GLY A 7 16.38 27.74 17.44
N LEU A 8 16.31 27.14 16.24
CA LEU A 8 15.46 25.97 16.01
C LEU A 8 16.33 24.73 16.16
N PRO A 9 16.05 23.82 17.11
CA PRO A 9 16.69 22.52 17.10
C PRO A 9 16.21 21.74 15.88
N ALA A 10 17.12 21.52 14.94
CA ALA A 10 17.04 20.44 13.96
C ALA A 10 17.21 19.12 14.71
N THR A 11 16.21 18.23 14.63
CA THR A 11 16.33 16.85 14.13
C THR A 11 15.07 16.06 14.47
N ASP A 12 14.44 15.61 13.39
CA ASP A 12 13.45 14.54 13.26
C ASP A 12 13.70 13.36 14.23
N PRO A 13 12.77 13.01 15.13
CA PRO A 13 12.84 11.74 15.82
C PRO A 13 12.45 10.67 14.80
N GLY A 14 13.48 10.09 14.19
CA GLY A 14 13.37 9.02 13.20
C GLY A 14 12.27 8.04 13.56
N LEU A 15 11.38 7.80 12.60
CA LEU A 15 10.56 6.60 12.52
C LEU A 15 11.52 5.41 12.55
N GLY A 16 11.87 4.97 13.76
CA GLY A 16 12.59 3.74 14.00
C GLY A 16 11.70 2.62 13.50
N ILE A 17 11.92 2.23 12.24
CA ILE A 17 11.39 0.99 11.70
C ILE A 17 12.00 -0.09 12.58
N ARG A 18 11.21 -0.57 13.55
CA ARG A 18 11.55 -1.77 14.29
C ARG A 18 11.65 -2.86 13.24
N GLU A 19 12.85 -3.39 13.04
CA GLU A 19 13.03 -4.65 12.32
C GLU A 19 12.37 -5.73 13.17
N ASP A 20 11.07 -5.91 13.00
CA ASP A 20 10.37 -7.08 13.52
C ASP A 20 11.02 -8.30 12.86
N LYS A 21 11.77 -9.06 13.67
CA LYS A 21 12.22 -10.42 13.35
C LYS A 21 10.97 -11.31 13.23
N HIS A 22 10.28 -11.20 12.09
CA HIS A 22 9.26 -12.16 11.73
C HIS A 22 9.95 -13.47 11.37
N THR A 23 9.77 -14.45 12.25
CA THR A 23 10.05 -15.85 12.00
C THR A 23 9.36 -16.28 10.72
N HIS A 24 10.13 -16.81 9.77
CA HIS A 24 9.67 -17.41 8.52
C HIS A 24 8.58 -18.45 8.83
N ALA A 25 7.32 -18.09 8.62
CA ALA A 25 6.23 -19.05 8.60
C ALA A 25 6.44 -19.94 7.38
N LYS A 26 6.56 -21.26 7.60
CA LYS A 26 6.74 -22.28 6.57
C LYS A 26 5.67 -22.14 5.48
N GLY A 27 6.10 -21.59 4.36
CA GLY A 27 5.30 -21.27 3.19
C GLY A 27 6.13 -20.40 2.26
N ASP A 28 7.37 -20.83 2.01
CA ASP A 28 8.41 -20.07 1.33
C ASP A 28 8.18 -20.03 -0.19
N HIS A 29 7.06 -19.46 -0.62
CA HIS A 29 6.95 -19.01 -2.00
C HIS A 29 7.56 -17.62 -2.09
N SER A 30 8.62 -17.50 -2.89
CA SER A 30 9.12 -16.18 -3.25
C SER A 30 8.01 -15.39 -3.97
N PRO A 31 8.02 -14.05 -3.91
CA PRO A 31 7.05 -13.24 -4.65
C PRO A 31 6.99 -13.60 -6.15
N GLY A 32 8.12 -13.99 -6.75
CA GLY A 32 8.20 -14.47 -8.13
C GLY A 32 7.41 -15.75 -8.36
N GLU A 33 7.54 -16.75 -7.48
CA GLU A 33 6.80 -18.01 -7.61
C GLU A 33 5.28 -17.84 -7.50
N LEU A 34 4.82 -16.88 -6.69
CA LEU A 34 3.39 -16.57 -6.59
C LEU A 34 2.87 -15.97 -7.92
N VAL A 35 3.67 -15.12 -8.56
CA VAL A 35 3.33 -14.55 -9.86
C VAL A 35 3.34 -15.63 -10.95
N ASP A 36 4.37 -16.48 -10.99
CA ASP A 36 4.47 -17.57 -11.96
C ASP A 36 3.29 -18.53 -11.86
N ARG A 37 2.85 -18.85 -10.64
CA ARG A 37 1.65 -19.64 -10.39
C ARG A 37 0.39 -18.97 -10.91
N LEU A 38 0.22 -17.67 -10.64
CA LEU A 38 -0.93 -16.89 -11.10
C LEU A 38 -0.99 -16.84 -12.64
N VAL A 39 0.16 -16.63 -13.28
CA VAL A 39 0.28 -16.67 -14.74
C VAL A 39 -0.10 -18.04 -15.28
N ALA A 40 0.36 -19.13 -14.65
CA ALA A 40 0.01 -20.47 -15.06
C ALA A 40 -1.50 -20.75 -14.94
N GLU A 41 -2.17 -20.24 -13.90
CA GLU A 41 -3.62 -20.39 -13.72
C GLU A 41 -4.42 -19.62 -14.79
N ILE A 42 -3.96 -18.41 -15.14
CA ILE A 42 -4.54 -17.61 -16.24
C ILE A 42 -4.38 -18.34 -17.57
N LEU A 43 -3.17 -18.84 -17.87
CA LEU A 43 -2.91 -19.59 -19.10
C LEU A 43 -3.66 -20.93 -19.16
N ALA A 44 -3.95 -21.53 -18.02
CA ALA A 44 -4.79 -22.72 -17.91
C ALA A 44 -6.30 -22.42 -18.02
N GLY A 45 -6.70 -21.15 -18.19
CA GLY A 45 -8.10 -20.73 -18.28
C GLY A 45 -8.88 -20.84 -16.97
N LYS A 46 -8.19 -20.97 -15.83
CA LYS A 46 -8.80 -21.08 -14.50
C LYS A 46 -9.11 -19.72 -13.88
N ALA A 47 -8.45 -18.67 -14.37
CA ALA A 47 -8.63 -17.29 -13.93
C ALA A 47 -8.62 -16.35 -15.13
N SER A 48 -9.33 -15.24 -15.01
CA SER A 48 -9.35 -14.17 -16.01
C SER A 48 -8.29 -13.13 -15.65
N LEU A 49 -7.40 -12.78 -16.60
CA LEU A 49 -6.35 -11.77 -16.37
C LEU A 49 -6.94 -10.42 -15.93
N PRO A 50 -7.98 -9.85 -16.60
CA PRO A 50 -8.61 -8.61 -16.16
C PRO A 50 -9.12 -8.66 -14.72
N GLU A 51 -9.85 -9.71 -14.35
CA GLU A 51 -10.43 -9.85 -13.00
C GLU A 51 -9.33 -10.03 -11.95
N THR A 52 -8.31 -10.82 -12.28
CA THR A 52 -7.18 -11.07 -11.39
C THR A 52 -6.38 -9.80 -11.10
N LEU A 53 -6.12 -8.98 -12.11
CA LEU A 53 -5.44 -7.71 -11.94
C LEU A 53 -6.27 -6.72 -11.12
N GLU A 54 -7.59 -6.72 -11.32
CA GLU A 54 -8.50 -5.88 -10.55
C GLU A 54 -8.56 -6.29 -9.07
N GLU A 55 -8.61 -7.58 -8.77
CA GLU A 55 -8.53 -8.09 -7.41
C GLU A 55 -7.19 -7.77 -6.74
N LEU A 56 -6.08 -7.96 -7.46
CA LEU A 56 -4.75 -7.68 -6.96
C LEU A 56 -4.59 -6.19 -6.63
N GLU A 57 -5.08 -5.32 -7.53
CA GLU A 57 -5.11 -3.88 -7.31
C GLU A 57 -5.93 -3.52 -6.06
N SER A 58 -7.15 -4.05 -5.95
CA SER A 58 -8.02 -3.83 -4.79
C SER A 58 -7.33 -4.24 -3.49
N LYS A 59 -6.77 -5.45 -3.43
CA LYS A 59 -6.04 -5.97 -2.25
C LYS A 59 -4.84 -5.08 -1.90
N ALA A 60 -4.05 -4.66 -2.88
CA ALA A 60 -2.90 -3.79 -2.66
C ALA A 60 -3.31 -2.44 -2.06
N ILE A 61 -4.43 -1.86 -2.54
CA ILE A 61 -4.99 -0.61 -2.03
C ILE A 61 -5.38 -0.76 -0.56
N PHE A 62 -6.16 -1.78 -0.20
CA PHE A 62 -6.61 -1.97 1.18
C PHE A 62 -5.45 -2.24 2.14
N VAL A 63 -4.50 -3.09 1.75
CA VAL A 63 -3.31 -3.37 2.57
C VAL A 63 -2.47 -2.10 2.76
N ALA A 64 -2.32 -1.27 1.73
CA ALA A 64 -1.61 0.00 1.86
C ALA A 64 -2.34 1.00 2.77
N MET A 65 -3.68 1.06 2.68
CA MET A 65 -4.51 1.91 3.55
C MET A 65 -4.43 1.46 5.01
N GLU A 66 -4.53 0.17 5.29
CA GLU A 66 -4.43 -0.39 6.64
C GLU A 66 -3.05 -0.13 7.26
N LYS A 67 -1.97 -0.34 6.50
CA LYS A 67 -0.60 -0.14 6.98
C LYS A 67 -0.25 1.33 7.23
N THR A 68 -0.76 2.23 6.41
CA THR A 68 -0.36 3.64 6.46
C THR A 68 -1.34 4.54 7.21
N GLY A 69 -2.61 4.12 7.35
CA GLY A 69 -3.67 4.90 7.97
C GLY A 69 -4.01 6.20 7.23
N SER A 70 -3.52 6.41 6.01
CA SER A 70 -3.71 7.66 5.28
C SER A 70 -3.73 7.45 3.77
N LEU A 71 -4.76 8.01 3.10
CA LEU A 71 -4.87 7.98 1.64
C LEU A 71 -3.65 8.57 0.93
N ARG A 72 -3.08 9.66 1.48
CA ARG A 72 -1.88 10.29 0.90
C ARG A 72 -0.65 9.40 1.04
N ALA A 73 -0.47 8.75 2.19
CA ALA A 73 0.67 7.86 2.41
C ALA A 73 0.55 6.58 1.58
N ALA A 74 -0.64 5.96 1.52
CA ALA A 74 -0.93 4.82 0.66
C ALA A 74 -0.67 5.13 -0.82
N ALA A 75 -1.09 6.30 -1.31
CA ALA A 75 -0.83 6.72 -2.69
C ALA A 75 0.67 6.79 -3.01
N ARG A 76 1.48 7.30 -2.08
CA ARG A 76 2.95 7.35 -2.24
C ARG A 76 3.57 5.96 -2.25
N VAL A 77 3.13 5.06 -1.36
CA VAL A 77 3.63 3.68 -1.31
C VAL A 77 3.33 2.93 -2.60
N LEU A 78 2.14 3.13 -3.16
CA LEU A 78 1.70 2.50 -4.41
C LEU A 78 2.21 3.21 -5.67
N GLY A 79 2.92 4.33 -5.55
CA GLY A 79 3.38 5.11 -6.71
C GLY A 79 2.25 5.74 -7.53
N LEU A 80 1.09 5.97 -6.91
CA LEU A 80 -0.10 6.55 -7.54
C LEU A 80 -0.28 8.01 -7.14
N SER A 81 -0.96 8.78 -8.01
CA SER A 81 -1.44 10.09 -7.61
C SER A 81 -2.57 9.96 -6.58
N HIS A 82 -2.74 10.98 -5.74
CA HIS A 82 -3.80 11.00 -4.73
C HIS A 82 -5.20 10.89 -5.36
N SER A 83 -5.46 11.59 -6.47
CA SER A 83 -6.75 11.52 -7.18
C SER A 83 -6.98 10.14 -7.79
N THR A 84 -5.94 9.53 -8.37
CA THR A 84 -6.02 8.17 -8.93
C THR A 84 -6.37 7.16 -7.85
N LEU A 85 -5.70 7.20 -6.69
CA LEU A 85 -5.99 6.28 -5.60
C LEU A 85 -7.40 6.51 -5.05
N LYS A 86 -7.83 7.76 -4.91
CA LYS A 86 -9.20 8.10 -4.47
C LYS A 86 -10.25 7.48 -5.41
N CYS A 87 -10.12 7.65 -6.72
CA CYS A 87 -11.04 7.07 -7.69
C CYS A 87 -11.07 5.54 -7.65
N LYS A 88 -9.90 4.89 -7.51
CA LYS A 88 -9.81 3.42 -7.39
C LYS A 88 -10.45 2.94 -6.09
N LEU A 89 -10.22 3.62 -4.97
CA LEU A 89 -10.84 3.28 -3.70
C LEU A 89 -12.37 3.38 -3.77
N GLU A 90 -12.92 4.44 -4.37
CA GLU A 90 -14.36 4.61 -4.56
C GLU A 90 -14.97 3.53 -5.48
N LYS A 91 -14.19 3.02 -6.45
CA LYS A 91 -14.59 1.93 -7.34
C LYS A 91 -14.70 0.60 -6.58
N HIS A 92 -13.75 0.31 -5.68
CA HIS A 92 -13.69 -0.97 -4.96
C HIS A 92 -14.44 -0.97 -3.62
N SER A 93 -14.75 0.21 -3.06
CA SER A 93 -15.53 0.35 -1.84
C SER A 93 -16.59 1.44 -2.01
N PRO A 94 -17.77 1.11 -2.57
CA PRO A 94 -18.86 2.07 -2.65
C PRO A 94 -19.33 2.56 -1.27
N ASP A 95 -19.13 1.76 -0.22
CA ASP A 95 -19.45 2.12 1.16
C ASP A 95 -18.43 3.08 1.80
N ALA A 96 -17.21 3.18 1.26
CA ALA A 96 -16.22 4.18 1.71
C ALA A 96 -16.64 5.63 1.41
N LYS A 97 -17.67 5.85 0.58
CA LYS A 97 -18.28 7.16 0.36
C LYS A 97 -18.97 7.72 1.63
N SER A 98 -19.32 6.86 2.59
CA SER A 98 -20.08 7.23 3.79
C SER A 98 -19.23 7.29 5.07
N SER A 99 -18.01 6.74 5.06
CA SER A 99 -17.15 6.75 6.25
C SER A 99 -16.38 8.06 6.35
N ALA A 100 -16.89 9.01 7.15
CA ALA A 100 -16.15 10.17 7.65
C ALA A 100 -15.00 9.80 8.61
N ARG A 101 -14.50 8.56 8.55
CA ARG A 101 -13.36 8.06 9.30
C ARG A 101 -12.38 7.43 8.32
N PHE A 102 -11.45 8.24 7.86
CA PHE A 102 -10.10 7.86 7.47
C PHE A 102 -9.16 8.92 8.01
#